data_AF-A0A4Q6CJ82-F1
#
_entry.id   AF-A0A4Q6CJ82-F1
#
_cell.length_a   1.000
_cell.length_b   1.000
_cell.length_c   1.000
_cell.angle_alpha   90.00
_cell.angle_beta   90.00
_cell.angle_gamma   90.00
#
_symmetry.space_group_name_H-M   'P 1'
#
loop_
_entity.id
_entity.type
_entity.pdbx_description
1 polymer ?
#
loop_
_entity_poly.entity_id
_entity_poly.type
_entity_poly.pdbx_seq_one_letter_code
_entity_poly.pdbx_strand_id
1 'polypeptide(L)'
;MSKHICIAILGLSLWSNAASAWGDRGHEIVGQIAEESVKPTTRDWVRGILGLEPLAVASTFPDHVRSDARFSNDFAEYHYCEIPTGSNYDSKTKKYEK
;
A
#
# COMPACT_ATOMS: atom_id res chain seq x y z
N MET A 1 -11.81 37.57 -19.36
CA MET A 1 -11.00 36.33 -19.29
C MET A 1 -11.12 35.62 -20.64
N SER A 2 -10.02 35.30 -21.32
CA SER A 2 -10.06 34.74 -22.67
C SER A 2 -10.67 33.33 -22.66
N LYS A 3 -11.61 33.03 -23.57
CA LYS A 3 -12.24 31.70 -23.73
C LYS A 3 -11.23 30.55 -23.81
N HIS A 4 -10.05 30.84 -24.36
CA HIS A 4 -8.94 29.89 -24.46
C HIS A 4 -8.34 29.54 -23.08
N ILE A 5 -8.32 30.50 -22.15
CA ILE A 5 -7.89 30.27 -20.76
C ILE A 5 -8.90 29.37 -20.04
N CYS A 6 -10.20 29.60 -20.23
CA CYS A 6 -11.24 28.75 -19.63
C CYS A 6 -11.19 27.31 -20.17
N ILE A 7 -10.98 27.13 -21.48
CA ILE A 7 -10.83 25.81 -22.11
C ILE A 7 -9.56 25.10 -21.62
N ALA A 8 -8.44 25.81 -21.48
CA ALA A 8 -7.21 25.23 -20.96
C ALA A 8 -7.34 24.78 -19.50
N ILE A 9 -7.96 25.60 -18.64
CA ILE A 9 -8.23 25.24 -17.23
C ILE A 9 -9.14 24.01 -17.14
N LEU A 10 -10.20 23.96 -17.96
CA LEU A 10 -11.11 22.82 -17.98
C LEU A 10 -10.40 21.52 -18.44
N GLY A 11 -9.53 21.62 -19.45
CA GLY A 11 -8.72 20.48 -19.91
C GLY A 11 -7.75 19.96 -18.84
N LEU A 12 -7.11 20.85 -18.09
CA LEU A 12 -6.23 20.48 -16.97
C LEU A 12 -6.98 19.84 -15.80
N SER A 13 -8.19 20.31 -15.48
CA SER A 13 -9.00 19.72 -14.39
C SER A 13 -9.50 18.31 -14.69
N LEU A 14 -9.60 17.92 -15.97
CA LEU A 14 -10.03 16.58 -16.38
C LEU A 14 -8.87 15.56 -16.41
N TRP A 15 -7.64 16.02 -16.18
CA TRP A 15 -6.42 15.20 -16.16
C TRP A 15 -6.05 14.77 -14.73
N SER A 16 -7.04 14.38 -13.91
CA SER A 16 -6.72 13.77 -12.61
C SER A 16 -6.20 12.34 -12.84
N ASN A 17 -4.90 12.14 -12.69
CA ASN A 17 -4.35 10.78 -12.61
C ASN A 17 -4.81 10.13 -11.29
N ALA A 18 -5.30 8.90 -11.36
CA ALA A 18 -5.53 8.11 -10.16
C ALA A 18 -4.18 7.94 -9.45
N ALA A 19 -4.07 8.45 -8.23
CA ALA A 19 -2.87 8.27 -7.43
C ALA A 19 -2.76 6.78 -7.04
N SER A 20 -1.83 6.05 -7.65
CA SER A 20 -1.49 4.68 -7.27
C SER A 20 -0.65 4.70 -5.98
N ALA A 21 -1.25 5.20 -4.90
CA ALA A 21 -0.57 5.54 -3.66
C ALA A 21 0.02 4.32 -2.92
N TRP A 22 -0.43 3.12 -3.27
CA TRP A 22 -0.07 1.86 -2.61
C TRP A 22 0.42 0.78 -3.60
N GLY A 23 0.88 1.16 -4.79
CA GLY A 23 1.70 0.24 -5.59
C GLY A 23 3.12 0.12 -5.01
N ASP A 24 4.04 -0.51 -5.73
CA ASP A 24 5.44 -0.73 -5.29
C ASP A 24 6.05 0.54 -4.67
N ARG A 25 5.94 1.67 -5.37
CA ARG A 25 6.50 2.95 -4.88
C ARG A 25 5.87 3.43 -3.58
N GLY A 26 4.57 3.20 -3.39
CA GLY A 26 3.85 3.53 -2.16
C GLY A 26 4.36 2.70 -0.99
N HIS A 27 4.46 1.39 -1.18
CA HIS A 27 5.01 0.46 -0.21
C HIS A 27 6.45 0.80 0.17
N GLU A 28 7.30 1.12 -0.82
CA GLU A 28 8.68 1.53 -0.58
C GLU A 28 8.77 2.82 0.25
N ILE A 29 7.97 3.84 -0.09
CA ILE A 29 7.97 5.12 0.64
C ILE A 29 7.59 4.90 2.10
N VAL A 30 6.53 4.12 2.36
CA VAL A 30 6.09 3.81 3.72
C VAL A 30 7.15 2.98 4.46
N GLY A 31 7.76 2.00 3.79
CA GLY A 31 8.84 1.19 4.35
C GLY A 31 10.07 2.05 4.73
N GLN A 32 10.44 3.02 3.89
CA GLN A 32 11.51 3.95 4.16
C GLN A 32 11.19 4.85 5.36
N ILE A 33 9.99 5.46 5.38
CA ILE A 33 9.54 6.30 6.50
C ILE A 33 9.56 5.47 7.80
N ALA A 34 9.10 4.22 7.76
CA ALA A 34 9.13 3.33 8.90
C ALA A 34 10.57 3.06 9.39
N GLU A 35 11.50 2.74 8.49
CA GLU A 35 12.91 2.48 8.85
C GLU A 35 13.58 3.69 9.51
N GLU A 36 13.26 4.90 9.04
CA GLU A 36 13.76 6.16 9.59
C GLU A 36 13.08 6.56 10.91
N SER A 37 11.83 6.14 11.13
CA SER A 37 11.00 6.57 12.27
C SER A 37 11.13 5.66 13.50
N VAL A 38 11.62 4.43 13.36
CA VAL A 38 11.77 3.51 14.49
C VAL A 38 13.01 3.81 15.32
N LYS A 39 13.03 3.31 16.57
CA LYS A 39 14.21 3.39 17.43
C LYS A 39 15.39 2.65 16.79
N PRO A 40 16.65 3.08 17.05
CA PRO A 40 17.84 2.39 16.55
C PRO A 40 17.84 0.89 16.84
N THR A 41 17.46 0.50 18.07
CA THR A 41 17.39 -0.92 18.46
C THR A 41 16.38 -1.70 17.63
N THR A 42 15.19 -1.14 17.37
CA THR A 42 14.17 -1.76 16.50
C THR A 42 14.69 -1.92 15.08
N ARG A 43 15.37 -0.91 14.54
CA ARG A 43 15.99 -1.00 13.21
C ARG A 43 17.04 -2.10 13.13
N ASP A 44 17.87 -2.27 14.17
CA ASP A 44 18.88 -3.33 14.20
C ASP A 44 18.24 -4.73 14.24
N TRP A 45 17.13 -4.89 14.98
CA TRP A 45 16.34 -6.13 14.95
C TRP A 45 15.73 -6.41 13.58
N VAL A 46 15.13 -5.41 12.94
CA VAL A 46 14.56 -5.53 11.59
C VAL A 46 15.65 -5.94 10.59
N ARG A 47 16.82 -5.31 10.65
CA ARG A 47 17.99 -5.69 9.83
C ARG A 47 18.50 -7.09 10.15
N GLY A 48 18.40 -7.54 11.40
CA GLY A 48 18.70 -8.92 11.77
C GLY A 48 17.79 -9.95 11.08
N ILE A 49 16.55 -9.57 10.76
CA ILE A 49 15.59 -10.43 10.05
C ILE A 49 15.78 -10.33 8.53
N LEU A 50 15.91 -9.11 8.01
CA LEU A 50 15.98 -8.84 6.56
C LEU A 50 17.40 -9.00 5.96
N GLY A 51 18.43 -9.06 6.80
CA GLY A 51 19.82 -9.08 6.38
C GLY A 51 20.25 -7.73 5.78
N LEU A 52 20.75 -7.76 4.55
CA LEU A 52 21.27 -6.58 3.85
C LEU A 52 20.17 -5.78 3.13
N GLU A 53 18.95 -6.30 3.07
CA GLU A 53 17.85 -5.66 2.34
C GLU A 53 17.21 -4.54 3.16
N PRO A 54 17.09 -3.32 2.61
CA PRO A 54 16.37 -2.22 3.27
C PRO A 54 14.89 -2.56 3.44
N LEU A 55 14.26 -2.04 4.51
CA LEU A 55 12.84 -2.28 4.76
C LEU A 55 11.95 -1.73 3.63
N ALA A 56 12.41 -0.66 2.97
CA ALA A 56 11.74 -0.09 1.80
C ALA A 56 11.64 -1.09 0.63
N VAL A 57 12.66 -1.92 0.40
CA VAL A 57 12.62 -2.91 -0.69
C VAL A 57 11.75 -4.09 -0.29
N ALA A 58 11.96 -4.59 0.94
CA ALA A 58 11.24 -5.74 1.48
C ALA A 58 9.72 -5.51 1.60
N SER A 59 9.26 -4.26 1.68
CA SER A 59 7.84 -3.93 1.86
C SER A 59 6.96 -4.26 0.65
N THR A 60 7.54 -4.49 -0.53
CA THR A 60 6.84 -4.86 -1.77
C THR A 60 6.68 -6.38 -1.92
N PHE A 61 7.49 -7.17 -1.21
CA PHE A 61 7.51 -8.63 -1.30
C PHE A 61 6.12 -9.29 -1.12
N PRO A 62 5.27 -8.90 -0.16
CA PRO A 62 3.96 -9.52 0.00
C PRO A 62 3.06 -9.43 -1.25
N ASP A 63 3.09 -8.30 -1.96
CA ASP A 63 2.30 -8.11 -3.18
C ASP A 63 2.87 -8.91 -4.36
N HIS A 64 4.20 -9.07 -4.43
CA HIS A 64 4.84 -9.97 -5.39
C HIS A 64 4.46 -11.43 -5.16
N VAL A 65 4.45 -11.89 -3.90
CA VAL A 65 4.01 -13.25 -3.55
C VAL A 65 2.54 -13.46 -3.88
N ARG A 66 1.67 -12.50 -3.54
CA ARG A 66 0.24 -12.55 -3.90
C ARG A 66 0.01 -12.63 -5.40
N SER A 67 0.83 -11.94 -6.18
CA SER A 67 0.72 -11.90 -7.64
C SER A 67 1.24 -13.17 -8.32
N ASP A 68 1.97 -14.02 -7.59
CA ASP A 68 2.43 -15.31 -8.06
C ASP A 68 1.29 -16.34 -8.03
N ALA A 69 0.97 -16.93 -9.18
CA ALA A 69 -0.09 -17.92 -9.32
C ALA A 69 0.08 -19.17 -8.41
N ARG A 70 1.30 -19.44 -7.94
CA ARG A 70 1.59 -20.54 -7.00
C ARG A 70 1.03 -20.26 -5.60
N PHE A 71 0.84 -18.99 -5.25
CA PHE A 71 0.57 -18.52 -3.89
C PHE A 71 -0.64 -17.59 -3.79
N SER A 72 -1.22 -17.18 -4.92
CA SER A 72 -2.29 -16.17 -4.98
C SER A 72 -3.49 -16.50 -4.10
N ASN A 73 -3.91 -17.77 -4.03
CA ASN A 73 -5.05 -18.20 -3.23
C ASN A 73 -4.76 -18.20 -1.72
N ASP A 74 -3.50 -18.30 -1.33
CA ASP A 74 -3.11 -18.41 0.07
C ASP A 74 -2.86 -17.04 0.72
N PHE A 75 -2.47 -16.03 -0.09
CA PHE A 75 -2.05 -14.73 0.45
C PHE A 75 -2.89 -13.53 -0.01
N ALA A 76 -3.80 -13.70 -0.97
CA ALA A 76 -4.63 -12.60 -1.45
C ALA A 76 -5.47 -11.96 -0.33
N GLU A 77 -6.06 -12.79 0.55
CA GLU A 77 -6.96 -12.34 1.62
C GLU A 77 -6.29 -11.44 2.68
N TYR A 78 -4.96 -11.49 2.82
CA TYR A 78 -4.25 -10.65 3.79
C TYR A 78 -4.11 -9.19 3.36
N HIS A 79 -4.39 -8.86 2.09
CA HIS A 79 -4.18 -7.52 1.52
C HIS A 79 -5.40 -6.61 1.64
N TYR A 80 -6.56 -7.14 2.04
CA TYR A 80 -7.79 -6.37 2.14
C TYR A 80 -8.68 -6.87 3.29
N CYS A 81 -9.70 -6.09 3.60
CA CYS A 81 -10.77 -6.49 4.49
C CYS A 81 -12.09 -6.29 3.77
N GLU A 82 -12.91 -7.32 3.69
CA GLU A 82 -14.26 -7.22 3.16
C GLU A 82 -15.20 -6.71 4.26
N ILE A 83 -15.97 -5.67 3.95
CA ILE A 83 -17.00 -5.13 4.84
C ILE A 83 -18.33 -5.29 4.11
N PRO A 84 -19.31 -6.03 4.69
CA PRO A 84 -20.59 -6.23 4.04
C PRO A 84 -21.29 -4.91 3.75
N THR A 85 -21.97 -4.82 2.61
CA THR A 85 -22.70 -3.60 2.20
C THR A 85 -23.72 -3.20 3.26
N GLY A 86 -23.75 -1.92 3.62
CA GLY A 86 -24.63 -1.39 4.66
C GLY A 86 -24.12 -1.60 6.10
N SER A 87 -22.94 -2.19 6.26
CA SER A 87 -22.27 -2.38 7.55
C SER A 87 -21.15 -1.37 7.76
N ASN A 88 -20.82 -1.09 9.02
CA ASN A 88 -19.64 -0.32 9.38
C ASN A 88 -18.48 -1.27 9.70
N TYR A 89 -17.25 -0.78 9.52
CA TYR A 89 -16.07 -1.48 10.01
C TYR A 89 -16.12 -1.53 11.55
N ASP A 90 -16.21 -2.73 12.12
CA ASP A 90 -16.05 -2.97 13.54
C ASP A 90 -14.81 -3.84 13.75
N SER A 91 -13.77 -3.23 14.34
CA SER A 91 -12.48 -3.88 14.58
C SER A 91 -12.54 -5.02 15.60
N LYS A 92 -13.66 -5.17 16.35
CA LYS A 92 -13.83 -6.18 17.39
C LYS A 92 -14.53 -7.45 16.92
N THR A 93 -15.24 -7.42 15.80
CA THR A 93 -16.11 -8.51 15.34
C THR A 93 -15.55 -9.30 14.17
N LYS A 94 -14.21 -9.33 14.00
CA LYS A 94 -13.54 -10.21 13.02
C LYS A 94 -13.87 -11.68 13.29
N LYS A 95 -15.01 -12.16 12.78
CA LYS A 95 -15.29 -13.57 12.59
C LYS A 95 -14.68 -13.96 11.25
N TYR A 96 -13.48 -14.53 11.30
CA TYR A 96 -12.98 -15.33 10.21
C TYR A 96 -13.74 -16.66 10.24
N GLU A 97 -14.84 -16.75 9.49
CA GLU A 97 -15.40 -18.06 9.11
C GLU A 97 -14.60 -18.54 7.90
N LYS A 98 -13.87 -19.65 8.08
CA LYS A 98 -13.21 -20.41 7.01
C LYS A 98 -14.18 -21.43 6.43
#